data_AF-A0A956UI66-F1
#
_entry.id   AF-A0A956UI66-F1
#
_cell.length_a   1.000
_cell.length_b   1.000
_cell.length_c   1.000
_cell.angle_alpha   90.00
_cell.angle_beta   90.00
_cell.angle_gamma   90.00
#
_symmetry.space_group_name_H-M   'P 1'
#
loop_
_entity.id
_entity.type
_entity.pdbx_description
1 polymer ?
#
loop_
_entity_poly.entity_id
_entity_poly.type
_entity_poly.pdbx_seq_one_letter_code
_entity_poly.pdbx_strand_id
1 'polypeptide(L)'
;MSIVEELIERHSERLSGFPAPLTQHFEDGLTALSRRLTDTQVTTWAETGMELTGLSLRSWESAAEYFKIGSAFPESATWEAIETIGREAVTMTGESAPLAVSFLRSAPKTLDAIGPGHLRQWADLGRRLYKGNWKSSSLAAQFYDLSPRVFEVLRIGQSARLVLFVDELARHSYELASACLNQAPDVLGRLEQDDRLPFLSYAVELAQSSWADSRLYFERGVPLVQKVHQPLRERYLLLAAQVAKGHQRSAFQYFEEAARAISEIDPEDHHHVIELGEQLAPYSPFAAMDFITAVPAVLKRIHLDELAPWHATGLQILETSHDGGEAYFRLQSTRAESVLDTLSARVELSKYGEVLRLYCKALTGRDVSVQTTASLAEKGIGWVDEHRASTEGSTIYLPQVMEQYREKDDNYAAIKVFATHQAAHIEF
;
A
#
# COMPACT_ATOMS: atom_id res chain seq x y z
N MET A 1 -29.49 -49.70 -23.20
CA MET A 1 -28.99 -48.40 -23.70
C MET A 1 -28.46 -47.67 -22.50
N SER A 2 -27.19 -47.26 -22.53
CA SER A 2 -26.64 -46.45 -21.46
C SER A 2 -27.30 -45.07 -21.46
N ILE A 3 -27.33 -44.38 -20.31
CA ILE A 3 -27.86 -42.99 -20.26
C ILE A 3 -27.12 -42.06 -21.23
N VAL A 4 -25.84 -42.33 -21.50
CA VAL A 4 -25.02 -41.57 -22.46
C VAL A 4 -25.55 -41.76 -23.89
N GLU A 5 -25.77 -43.00 -24.33
CA GLU A 5 -26.33 -43.30 -25.65
C GLU A 5 -27.73 -42.66 -25.81
N GLU A 6 -28.57 -42.75 -24.77
CA GLU A 6 -29.91 -42.17 -24.78
C GLU A 6 -29.87 -40.64 -24.97
N LEU A 7 -29.01 -39.94 -24.23
CA LEU A 7 -28.91 -38.47 -24.29
C LEU A 7 -28.29 -38.00 -25.62
N ILE A 8 -27.32 -38.74 -26.18
CA ILE A 8 -26.75 -38.45 -27.50
C ILE A 8 -27.84 -38.57 -28.57
N GLU A 9 -28.59 -39.67 -28.58
CA GLU A 9 -29.68 -39.87 -29.55
C GLU A 9 -30.74 -38.78 -29.40
N ARG A 10 -31.19 -38.51 -28.16
CA ARG A 10 -32.21 -37.50 -27.84
C ARG A 10 -31.88 -36.10 -28.35
N HIS A 11 -30.61 -35.68 -28.28
CA HIS A 11 -30.21 -34.31 -28.64
C HIS A 11 -29.49 -34.19 -29.99
N SER A 12 -29.28 -35.30 -30.71
CA SER A 12 -28.57 -35.35 -31.99
C SER A 12 -29.13 -34.37 -33.05
N GLU A 13 -30.45 -34.36 -33.24
CA GLU A 13 -31.12 -33.48 -34.21
C GLU A 13 -30.87 -32.00 -33.89
N ARG A 14 -31.01 -31.62 -32.62
CA ARG A 14 -30.79 -30.25 -32.15
C ARG A 14 -29.33 -29.82 -32.32
N LEU A 15 -28.38 -30.68 -31.95
CA LEU A 15 -26.95 -30.39 -32.04
C LEU A 15 -26.44 -30.31 -33.47
N SER A 16 -27.08 -31.02 -34.42
CA SER A 16 -26.72 -31.01 -35.84
C SER A 16 -26.80 -29.62 -36.48
N GLY A 17 -27.58 -28.70 -35.90
CA GLY A 17 -27.72 -27.31 -36.35
C GLY A 17 -26.56 -26.38 -35.95
N PHE A 18 -25.60 -26.86 -35.15
CA PHE A 18 -24.48 -26.08 -34.61
C PHE A 18 -23.13 -26.57 -35.14
N PRO A 19 -22.04 -25.81 -34.93
CA PRO A 19 -20.69 -26.24 -35.32
C PRO A 19 -20.30 -27.57 -34.65
N ALA A 20 -19.62 -28.44 -35.42
CA ALA A 20 -19.21 -29.78 -34.99
C ALA A 20 -18.51 -29.86 -33.60
N PRO A 21 -17.68 -28.89 -33.17
CA PRO A 21 -17.09 -28.94 -31.83
C PRO A 21 -18.12 -28.99 -30.70
N LEU A 22 -19.32 -28.42 -30.87
CA LEU A 22 -20.37 -28.46 -29.86
C LEU A 22 -20.78 -29.90 -29.54
N THR A 23 -21.06 -30.70 -30.58
CA THR A 23 -21.45 -32.11 -30.45
C THR A 23 -20.33 -32.94 -29.84
N GLN A 24 -19.09 -32.75 -30.31
CA GLN A 24 -17.94 -33.47 -29.76
C GLN A 24 -17.76 -33.19 -28.27
N HIS A 25 -17.80 -31.92 -27.86
CA HIS A 25 -17.67 -31.55 -26.45
C HIS A 25 -18.81 -32.12 -25.59
N PHE A 26 -20.03 -32.20 -26.13
CA PHE A 26 -21.17 -32.80 -25.45
C PHE A 26 -20.93 -34.29 -25.17
N GLU A 27 -20.53 -35.06 -26.19
CA GLU A 27 -20.23 -36.49 -26.08
C GLU A 27 -19.07 -36.78 -25.11
N ASP A 28 -17.98 -36.00 -25.21
CA ASP A 28 -16.83 -36.12 -24.33
C ASP A 28 -17.21 -35.83 -22.87
N GLY A 29 -17.99 -34.76 -22.65
CA GLY A 29 -18.48 -34.37 -21.33
C GLY A 29 -19.40 -35.41 -20.70
N LEU A 30 -20.36 -35.94 -21.45
CA LEU A 30 -21.24 -37.03 -20.99
C LEU A 30 -20.43 -38.27 -20.58
N THR A 31 -19.46 -38.66 -21.41
CA THR A 31 -18.60 -39.82 -21.14
C THR A 31 -17.77 -39.63 -19.88
N ALA A 32 -17.25 -38.41 -19.64
CA ALA A 32 -16.45 -38.11 -18.46
C ALA A 32 -17.29 -38.01 -17.18
N LEU A 33 -18.49 -37.43 -17.26
CA LEU A 33 -19.35 -37.19 -16.10
C LEU A 33 -20.13 -38.44 -15.67
N SER A 34 -20.58 -39.28 -16.61
CA SER A 34 -21.29 -40.54 -16.31
C SER A 34 -20.49 -41.56 -15.51
N ARG A 35 -19.15 -41.43 -15.49
CA ARG A 35 -18.27 -42.27 -14.66
C ARG A 35 -18.34 -41.95 -13.17
N ARG A 36 -18.85 -40.77 -12.80
CA ARG A 36 -18.84 -40.26 -11.41
C ARG A 36 -20.16 -39.67 -10.92
N LEU A 37 -21.11 -39.40 -11.81
CA LEU A 37 -22.42 -38.85 -11.50
C LEU A 37 -23.52 -39.88 -11.75
N THR A 38 -24.65 -39.70 -11.08
CA THR A 38 -25.86 -40.49 -11.31
C THR A 38 -26.52 -40.13 -12.63
N ASP A 39 -27.31 -41.03 -13.21
CA ASP A 39 -28.06 -40.81 -14.46
C ASP A 39 -28.92 -39.54 -14.40
N THR A 40 -29.57 -39.27 -13.25
CA THR A 40 -30.36 -38.05 -13.05
C THR A 40 -29.50 -36.80 -13.13
N GLN A 41 -28.33 -36.80 -12.50
CA GLN A 41 -27.40 -35.66 -12.52
C GLN A 41 -26.83 -35.43 -13.92
N VAL A 42 -26.43 -36.50 -14.62
CA VAL A 42 -25.96 -36.40 -16.02
C VAL A 42 -27.06 -35.85 -16.93
N THR A 43 -28.31 -36.27 -16.73
CA THR A 43 -29.46 -35.73 -17.46
C THR A 43 -29.64 -34.24 -17.17
N THR A 44 -29.60 -33.82 -15.91
CA THR A 44 -29.70 -32.40 -15.55
C THR A 44 -28.57 -31.56 -16.17
N TRP A 45 -27.34 -32.08 -16.19
CA TRP A 45 -26.21 -31.42 -16.85
C TRP A 45 -26.45 -31.27 -18.36
N ALA A 46 -26.90 -32.34 -19.03
CA ALA A 46 -27.21 -32.31 -20.45
C ALA A 46 -28.29 -31.29 -20.79
N GLU A 47 -29.42 -31.32 -20.08
CA GLU A 47 -30.53 -30.38 -20.27
C GLU A 47 -30.10 -28.92 -20.02
N THR A 48 -29.25 -28.67 -19.01
CA THR A 48 -28.68 -27.33 -18.76
C THR A 48 -27.86 -26.83 -19.95
N GLY A 49 -27.03 -27.70 -20.53
CA GLY A 49 -26.25 -27.34 -21.72
C GLY A 49 -27.13 -27.13 -22.96
N MET A 50 -28.22 -27.89 -23.11
CA MET A 50 -29.20 -27.67 -24.16
C MET A 50 -29.91 -26.33 -23.98
N GLU A 51 -30.31 -25.96 -22.76
CA GLU A 51 -30.88 -24.64 -22.46
C GLU A 51 -29.94 -23.53 -22.95
N LEU A 52 -28.65 -23.62 -22.63
CA LEU A 52 -27.63 -22.66 -23.08
C LEU A 52 -27.60 -22.50 -24.61
N THR A 53 -27.85 -23.54 -25.41
CA THR A 53 -27.84 -23.39 -26.89
C THR A 53 -28.98 -22.51 -27.41
N GLY A 54 -30.02 -22.27 -26.62
CA GLY A 54 -31.27 -21.62 -27.05
C GLY A 54 -31.52 -20.22 -26.50
N LEU A 55 -30.66 -19.69 -25.63
CA LEU A 55 -30.88 -18.41 -24.95
C LEU A 55 -30.72 -17.18 -25.87
N SER A 56 -29.80 -17.22 -26.84
CA SER A 56 -29.59 -16.13 -27.81
C SER A 56 -28.86 -16.61 -29.06
N LEU A 57 -28.75 -15.76 -30.10
CA LEU A 57 -28.10 -16.12 -31.37
C LEU A 57 -26.65 -16.61 -31.20
N ARG A 58 -25.93 -16.15 -30.16
CA ARG A 58 -24.55 -16.55 -29.87
C ARG A 58 -24.39 -17.37 -28.59
N SER A 59 -25.49 -17.77 -27.94
CA SER A 59 -25.43 -18.52 -26.67
C SER A 59 -24.85 -19.93 -26.84
N TRP A 60 -24.80 -20.45 -28.06
CA TRP A 60 -24.13 -21.70 -28.38
C TRP A 60 -22.63 -21.69 -28.04
N GLU A 61 -21.97 -20.53 -28.03
CA GLU A 61 -20.57 -20.43 -27.58
C GLU A 61 -20.43 -20.76 -26.09
N SER A 62 -21.37 -20.29 -25.25
CA SER A 62 -21.45 -20.65 -23.84
C SER A 62 -21.73 -22.14 -23.67
N ALA A 63 -22.65 -22.70 -24.46
CA ALA A 63 -22.96 -24.13 -24.42
C ALA A 63 -21.74 -24.98 -24.79
N ALA A 64 -20.99 -24.58 -25.82
CA ALA A 64 -19.76 -25.25 -26.23
C ALA A 64 -18.72 -25.27 -25.11
N GLU A 65 -18.50 -24.14 -24.43
CA GLU A 65 -17.57 -24.10 -23.31
C GLU A 65 -18.11 -24.90 -22.10
N TYR A 66 -19.41 -24.88 -21.82
CA TYR A 66 -20.03 -25.66 -20.74
C TYR A 66 -19.85 -27.17 -20.95
N PHE A 67 -20.07 -27.65 -22.18
CA PHE A 67 -19.83 -29.05 -22.51
C PHE A 67 -18.36 -29.42 -22.41
N LYS A 68 -17.48 -28.56 -22.95
CA LYS A 68 -16.03 -28.77 -22.92
C LYS A 68 -15.51 -28.94 -21.49
N ILE A 69 -15.95 -28.10 -20.55
CA ILE A 69 -15.50 -28.20 -19.16
C ILE A 69 -16.03 -29.44 -18.41
N GLY A 70 -17.06 -30.12 -18.92
CA GLY A 70 -17.55 -31.38 -18.35
C GLY A 70 -16.44 -32.43 -18.20
N SER A 71 -15.53 -32.47 -19.17
CA SER A 71 -14.34 -33.33 -19.15
C SER A 71 -13.15 -32.79 -18.34
N ALA A 72 -13.19 -31.51 -17.94
CA ALA A 72 -12.05 -30.80 -17.33
C ALA A 72 -12.21 -30.55 -15.83
N PHE A 73 -13.38 -30.83 -15.24
CA PHE A 73 -13.59 -30.68 -13.80
C PHE A 73 -12.60 -31.50 -12.96
N PRO A 74 -12.07 -30.95 -11.85
CA PRO A 74 -11.21 -31.70 -10.94
C PRO A 74 -11.99 -32.85 -10.28
N GLU A 75 -11.27 -33.86 -9.78
CA GLU A 75 -11.89 -35.02 -9.09
C GLU A 75 -12.67 -34.60 -7.83
N SER A 76 -12.26 -33.50 -7.20
CA SER A 76 -12.92 -32.91 -6.03
C SER A 76 -14.25 -32.19 -6.36
N ALA A 77 -14.58 -32.02 -7.64
CA ALA A 77 -15.80 -31.33 -8.05
C ALA A 77 -17.06 -32.13 -7.68
N THR A 78 -17.81 -31.62 -6.72
CA THR A 78 -19.12 -32.16 -6.34
C THR A 78 -20.18 -31.84 -7.39
N TRP A 79 -21.26 -32.63 -7.41
CA TRP A 79 -22.43 -32.32 -8.23
C TRP A 79 -23.00 -30.92 -7.95
N GLU A 80 -23.09 -30.52 -6.67
CA GLU A 80 -23.60 -29.20 -6.28
C GLU A 80 -22.79 -28.05 -6.91
N ALA A 81 -21.46 -28.21 -7.00
CA ALA A 81 -20.60 -27.25 -7.67
C ALA A 81 -20.84 -27.22 -9.18
N ILE A 82 -20.92 -28.38 -9.83
CA ILE A 82 -21.19 -28.49 -11.28
C ILE A 82 -22.56 -27.90 -11.63
N GLU A 83 -23.58 -28.21 -10.84
CA GLU A 83 -24.94 -27.69 -11.00
C GLU A 83 -24.97 -26.16 -10.80
N THR A 84 -24.26 -25.67 -9.78
CA THR A 84 -24.14 -24.23 -9.55
C THR A 84 -23.46 -23.55 -10.74
N ILE A 85 -22.34 -24.08 -11.26
CA ILE A 85 -21.69 -23.53 -12.47
C ILE A 85 -22.67 -23.45 -13.64
N GLY A 86 -23.44 -24.51 -13.89
CA GLY A 86 -24.46 -24.51 -14.95
C GLY A 86 -25.50 -23.40 -14.76
N ARG A 87 -26.05 -23.27 -13.56
CA ARG A 87 -27.05 -22.26 -13.21
C ARG A 87 -26.53 -20.83 -13.37
N GLU A 88 -25.32 -20.57 -12.85
CA GLU A 88 -24.67 -19.28 -12.98
C GLU A 88 -24.36 -18.96 -14.46
N ALA A 89 -23.95 -19.96 -15.24
CA ALA A 89 -23.68 -19.80 -16.67
C ALA A 89 -24.94 -19.52 -17.50
N VAL A 90 -26.08 -20.13 -17.17
CA VAL A 90 -27.39 -19.83 -17.79
C VAL A 90 -27.75 -18.36 -17.56
N THR A 91 -27.61 -17.90 -16.32
CA THR A 91 -27.89 -16.50 -15.96
C THR A 91 -26.95 -15.55 -16.72
N MET A 92 -25.64 -15.80 -16.66
CA MET A 92 -24.66 -14.95 -17.36
C MET A 92 -24.83 -14.99 -18.88
N THR A 93 -25.29 -16.09 -19.47
CA THR A 93 -25.50 -16.19 -20.93
C THR A 93 -26.70 -15.34 -21.37
N GLY A 94 -27.75 -15.25 -20.55
CA GLY A 94 -28.86 -14.33 -20.77
C GLY A 94 -28.43 -12.85 -20.70
N GLU A 95 -27.38 -12.56 -19.94
CA GLU A 95 -26.81 -11.21 -19.80
C GLU A 95 -25.79 -10.87 -20.90
N SER A 96 -24.83 -11.77 -21.15
CA SER A 96 -23.73 -11.64 -22.11
C SER A 96 -23.05 -12.99 -22.37
N ALA A 97 -23.15 -13.53 -23.58
CA ALA A 97 -22.48 -14.80 -23.93
C ALA A 97 -20.94 -14.76 -23.72
N PRO A 98 -20.19 -13.70 -24.11
CA PRO A 98 -18.75 -13.62 -23.82
C PRO A 98 -18.40 -13.67 -22.33
N LEU A 99 -19.26 -13.12 -21.46
CA LEU A 99 -19.09 -13.18 -20.01
C LEU A 99 -19.18 -14.62 -19.51
N ALA A 100 -20.23 -15.35 -19.92
CA ALA A 100 -20.44 -16.74 -19.55
C ALA A 100 -19.33 -17.66 -20.07
N VAL A 101 -18.86 -17.45 -21.31
CA VAL A 101 -17.74 -18.21 -21.88
C VAL A 101 -16.47 -18.07 -21.02
N SER A 102 -16.15 -16.87 -20.57
CA SER A 102 -14.95 -16.61 -19.76
C SER A 102 -15.07 -17.21 -18.35
N PHE A 103 -16.26 -17.11 -17.75
CA PHE A 103 -16.60 -17.80 -16.49
C PHE A 103 -16.43 -19.32 -16.62
N LEU A 104 -17.08 -19.93 -17.60
CA LEU A 104 -17.05 -21.37 -17.83
C LEU A 104 -15.62 -21.88 -18.07
N ARG A 105 -14.89 -21.25 -18.99
CA ARG A 105 -13.51 -21.62 -19.34
C ARG A 105 -12.59 -21.66 -18.12
N SER A 106 -12.79 -20.73 -17.19
CA SER A 106 -11.95 -20.59 -15.99
C SER A 106 -12.47 -21.38 -14.79
N ALA A 107 -13.69 -21.92 -14.86
CA ALA A 107 -14.35 -22.57 -13.74
C ALA A 107 -13.61 -23.81 -13.19
N PRO A 108 -13.08 -24.75 -14.00
CA PRO A 108 -12.41 -25.92 -13.45
C PRO A 108 -11.17 -25.56 -12.61
N LYS A 109 -10.31 -24.69 -13.14
CA LYS A 109 -9.09 -24.23 -12.44
C LYS A 109 -9.41 -23.36 -11.24
N THR A 110 -10.41 -22.49 -11.35
CA THR A 110 -10.81 -21.62 -10.24
C THR A 110 -11.45 -22.43 -9.13
N LEU A 111 -12.31 -23.40 -9.45
CA LEU A 111 -12.93 -24.31 -8.49
C LEU A 111 -11.88 -25.09 -7.69
N ASP A 112 -10.80 -25.53 -8.33
CA ASP A 112 -9.68 -26.19 -7.65
C ASP A 112 -8.96 -25.25 -6.67
N ALA A 113 -8.82 -23.96 -7.02
CA ALA A 113 -8.16 -22.96 -6.18
C ALA A 113 -9.00 -22.48 -4.99
N ILE A 114 -10.32 -22.26 -5.16
CA ILE A 114 -11.19 -21.68 -4.12
C ILE A 114 -12.07 -22.71 -3.39
N GLY A 115 -12.22 -23.91 -3.95
CA GLY A 115 -13.14 -24.92 -3.46
C GLY A 115 -14.63 -24.62 -3.73
N PRO A 116 -15.51 -25.62 -3.57
CA PRO A 116 -16.92 -25.51 -3.94
C PRO A 116 -17.71 -24.48 -3.12
N GLY A 117 -17.33 -24.25 -1.86
CA GLY A 117 -18.03 -23.32 -0.96
C GLY A 117 -17.94 -21.85 -1.35
N HIS A 118 -16.96 -21.46 -2.18
CA HIS A 118 -16.75 -20.08 -2.62
C HIS A 118 -17.17 -19.82 -4.08
N LEU A 119 -17.67 -20.84 -4.78
CA LEU A 119 -18.02 -20.76 -6.20
C LEU A 119 -19.05 -19.65 -6.50
N ARG A 120 -20.14 -19.57 -5.71
CA ARG A 120 -21.16 -18.52 -5.89
C ARG A 120 -20.59 -17.13 -5.63
N GLN A 121 -19.79 -16.99 -4.58
CA GLN A 121 -19.13 -15.72 -4.26
C GLN A 121 -18.24 -15.28 -5.43
N TRP A 122 -17.47 -16.19 -6.02
CA TRP A 122 -16.66 -15.90 -7.21
C TRP A 122 -17.51 -15.46 -8.42
N ALA A 123 -18.62 -16.14 -8.70
CA ALA A 123 -19.56 -15.74 -9.76
C ALA A 123 -20.16 -14.33 -9.48
N ASP A 124 -20.52 -14.03 -8.25
CA ASP A 124 -21.04 -12.71 -7.86
C ASP A 124 -19.99 -11.60 -8.01
N LEU A 125 -18.72 -11.90 -7.71
CA LEU A 125 -17.62 -10.97 -7.87
C LEU A 125 -17.45 -10.52 -9.32
N GLY A 126 -17.46 -11.44 -10.29
CA GLY A 126 -17.36 -11.07 -11.70
C GLY A 126 -18.61 -10.35 -12.21
N ARG A 127 -19.81 -10.83 -11.84
CA ARG A 127 -21.07 -10.15 -12.18
C ARG A 127 -21.13 -8.73 -11.66
N ARG A 128 -20.56 -8.43 -10.50
CA ARG A 128 -20.54 -7.08 -9.95
C ARG A 128 -19.87 -6.07 -10.90
N LEU A 129 -18.89 -6.50 -11.70
CA LEU A 129 -18.21 -5.66 -12.69
C LEU A 129 -19.02 -5.46 -13.97
N TYR A 130 -20.04 -6.29 -14.23
CA TYR A 130 -20.91 -6.16 -15.38
C TYR A 130 -22.01 -5.12 -15.14
N LYS A 131 -22.16 -4.17 -16.08
CA LYS A 131 -23.11 -3.03 -16.01
C LYS A 131 -23.97 -2.93 -17.28
N GLY A 132 -24.23 -4.05 -17.96
CA GLY A 132 -25.12 -4.10 -19.13
C GLY A 132 -24.53 -3.56 -20.44
N ASN A 133 -23.21 -3.33 -20.52
CA ASN A 133 -22.56 -2.83 -21.73
C ASN A 133 -21.29 -3.63 -22.08
N TRP A 134 -20.85 -3.54 -23.33
CA TRP A 134 -19.73 -4.35 -23.84
C TRP A 134 -18.39 -4.07 -23.10
N LYS A 135 -18.13 -2.84 -22.65
CA LYS A 135 -16.91 -2.52 -21.89
C LYS A 135 -16.91 -3.22 -20.53
N SER A 136 -18.04 -3.13 -19.80
CA SER A 136 -18.23 -3.81 -18.53
C SER A 136 -18.22 -5.34 -18.67
N SER A 137 -18.77 -5.86 -19.78
CA SER A 137 -18.70 -7.30 -20.08
C SER A 137 -17.26 -7.75 -20.31
N SER A 138 -16.46 -6.96 -21.01
CA SER A 138 -15.04 -7.25 -21.24
C SER A 138 -14.23 -7.25 -19.95
N LEU A 139 -14.47 -6.27 -19.06
CA LEU A 139 -13.81 -6.19 -17.76
C LEU A 139 -14.18 -7.37 -16.85
N ALA A 140 -15.46 -7.74 -16.79
CA ALA A 140 -15.92 -8.89 -16.02
C ALA A 140 -15.41 -10.23 -16.58
N ALA A 141 -15.39 -10.38 -17.91
CA ALA A 141 -14.78 -11.53 -18.59
C ALA A 141 -13.28 -11.65 -18.24
N GLN A 142 -12.54 -10.55 -18.29
CA GLN A 142 -11.14 -10.49 -17.89
C GLN A 142 -10.91 -10.92 -16.43
N PHE A 143 -11.81 -10.52 -15.50
CA PHE A 143 -11.74 -10.98 -14.12
C PHE A 143 -11.84 -12.52 -14.04
N TYR A 144 -12.78 -13.13 -14.77
CA TYR A 144 -12.88 -14.58 -14.81
C TYR A 144 -11.66 -15.25 -15.42
N ASP A 145 -11.17 -14.77 -16.56
CA ASP A 145 -9.97 -15.30 -17.22
C ASP A 145 -8.72 -15.22 -16.32
N LEU A 146 -8.61 -14.19 -15.48
CA LEU A 146 -7.52 -14.02 -14.53
C LEU A 146 -7.73 -14.75 -13.20
N SER A 147 -8.95 -15.22 -12.91
CA SER A 147 -9.31 -15.77 -11.61
C SER A 147 -8.37 -16.87 -11.11
N PRO A 148 -7.94 -17.86 -11.93
CA PRO A 148 -6.98 -18.86 -11.48
C PRO A 148 -5.68 -18.24 -10.92
N ARG A 149 -5.11 -17.24 -11.61
CA ARG A 149 -3.91 -16.52 -11.14
C ARG A 149 -4.19 -15.61 -9.95
N VAL A 150 -5.37 -14.99 -9.89
CA VAL A 150 -5.77 -14.15 -8.76
C VAL A 150 -5.84 -15.00 -7.49
N PHE A 151 -6.42 -16.20 -7.55
CA PHE A 151 -6.60 -17.07 -6.39
C PHE A 151 -5.36 -17.89 -6.00
N GLU A 152 -4.31 -17.91 -6.82
CA GLU A 152 -2.96 -18.32 -6.38
C GLU A 152 -2.41 -17.37 -5.29
N VAL A 153 -2.88 -16.12 -5.27
CA VAL A 153 -2.35 -15.06 -4.41
C VAL A 153 -3.39 -14.55 -3.40
N LEU A 154 -4.65 -14.43 -3.77
CA LEU A 154 -5.69 -13.83 -2.93
C LEU A 154 -6.67 -14.85 -2.40
N ARG A 155 -7.05 -14.68 -1.13
CA ARG A 155 -8.23 -15.34 -0.56
C ARG A 155 -9.51 -14.66 -1.07
N ILE A 156 -10.65 -15.36 -1.01
CA ILE A 156 -11.94 -14.85 -1.51
C ILE A 156 -12.31 -13.45 -0.98
N GLY A 157 -12.08 -13.18 0.31
CA GLY A 157 -12.34 -11.87 0.92
C GLY A 157 -11.42 -10.76 0.41
N GLN A 158 -10.16 -11.09 0.09
CA GLN A 158 -9.21 -10.15 -0.52
C GLN A 158 -9.60 -9.88 -1.98
N SER A 159 -10.00 -10.91 -2.74
CA SER A 159 -10.53 -10.76 -4.10
C SER A 159 -11.79 -9.89 -4.14
N ALA A 160 -12.64 -9.97 -3.12
CA ALA A 160 -13.79 -9.07 -3.00
C ALA A 160 -13.36 -7.59 -2.87
N ARG A 161 -12.29 -7.29 -2.13
CA ARG A 161 -11.73 -5.94 -2.03
C ARG A 161 -11.05 -5.49 -3.32
N LEU A 162 -10.38 -6.38 -4.03
CA LEU A 162 -9.85 -6.11 -5.38
C LEU A 162 -10.98 -5.75 -6.36
N VAL A 163 -12.08 -6.50 -6.37
CA VAL A 163 -13.22 -6.22 -7.23
C VAL A 163 -13.88 -4.88 -6.88
N LEU A 164 -13.94 -4.52 -5.59
CA LEU A 164 -14.39 -3.18 -5.18
C LEU A 164 -13.50 -2.07 -5.77
N PHE A 165 -12.18 -2.24 -5.69
CA PHE A 165 -11.22 -1.29 -6.27
C PHE A 165 -11.39 -1.17 -7.79
N VAL A 166 -11.51 -2.30 -8.49
CA VAL A 166 -11.69 -2.34 -9.95
C VAL A 166 -13.04 -1.73 -10.36
N ASP A 167 -14.13 -2.00 -9.63
CA ASP A 167 -15.46 -1.40 -9.88
C ASP A 167 -15.43 0.13 -9.69
N GLU A 168 -14.69 0.62 -8.68
CA GLU A 168 -14.50 2.06 -8.46
C GLU A 168 -13.78 2.71 -9.64
N LEU A 169 -12.67 2.13 -10.09
CA LEU A 169 -11.92 2.63 -11.25
C LEU A 169 -12.75 2.61 -12.53
N ALA A 170 -13.56 1.57 -12.73
CA ALA A 170 -14.38 1.41 -13.94
C ALA A 170 -15.44 2.50 -14.10
N ARG A 171 -15.84 3.20 -13.03
CA ARG A 171 -16.74 4.36 -13.10
C ARG A 171 -16.08 5.55 -13.81
N HIS A 172 -14.75 5.62 -13.80
CA HIS A 172 -13.98 6.67 -14.43
C HIS A 172 -13.32 6.22 -15.74
N SER A 173 -12.68 5.04 -15.75
CA SER A 173 -12.05 4.46 -16.94
C SER A 173 -11.97 2.93 -16.86
N TYR A 174 -12.61 2.25 -17.82
CA TYR A 174 -12.49 0.80 -18.00
C TYR A 174 -11.07 0.40 -18.39
N GLU A 175 -10.36 1.24 -19.14
CA GLU A 175 -8.99 0.99 -19.58
C GLU A 175 -8.03 0.96 -18.36
N LEU A 176 -8.19 1.89 -17.43
CA LEU A 176 -7.43 1.90 -16.17
C LEU A 176 -7.81 0.72 -15.27
N ALA A 177 -9.10 0.44 -15.10
CA ALA A 177 -9.59 -0.69 -14.31
C ALA A 177 -9.04 -2.03 -14.84
N SER A 178 -9.07 -2.21 -16.16
CA SER A 178 -8.52 -3.38 -16.86
C SER A 178 -7.01 -3.52 -16.68
N ALA A 179 -6.27 -2.41 -16.78
CA ALA A 179 -4.82 -2.41 -16.57
C ALA A 179 -4.45 -2.81 -15.13
N CYS A 180 -5.15 -2.27 -14.12
CA CYS A 180 -4.90 -2.63 -12.72
C CYS A 180 -5.28 -4.09 -12.45
N LEU A 181 -6.42 -4.57 -12.96
CA LEU A 181 -6.84 -5.95 -12.80
C LEU A 181 -5.83 -6.94 -13.41
N ASN A 182 -5.30 -6.65 -14.60
CA ASN A 182 -4.26 -7.47 -15.24
C ASN A 182 -2.98 -7.58 -14.39
N GLN A 183 -2.57 -6.50 -13.74
CA GLN A 183 -1.34 -6.45 -12.93
C GLN A 183 -1.54 -7.00 -11.51
N ALA A 184 -2.79 -7.19 -11.07
CA ALA A 184 -3.11 -7.49 -9.69
C ALA A 184 -2.42 -8.76 -9.14
N PRO A 185 -2.37 -9.91 -9.86
CA PRO A 185 -1.67 -11.09 -9.36
C PRO A 185 -0.18 -10.81 -9.08
N ASP A 186 0.49 -10.10 -10.00
CA ASP A 186 1.93 -9.85 -9.93
C ASP A 186 2.27 -8.80 -8.86
N VAL A 187 1.44 -7.75 -8.72
CA VAL A 187 1.59 -6.73 -7.68
C VAL A 187 1.35 -7.32 -6.29
N LEU A 188 0.24 -8.04 -6.11
CA LEU A 188 -0.17 -8.58 -4.81
C LEU A 188 0.67 -9.80 -4.41
N GLY A 189 1.26 -10.51 -5.37
CA GLY A 189 2.18 -11.62 -5.13
C GLY A 189 3.51 -11.18 -4.49
N ARG A 190 3.89 -9.91 -4.65
CA ARG A 190 5.07 -9.30 -4.01
C ARG A 190 4.83 -8.87 -2.55
N LEU A 191 3.58 -8.88 -2.11
CA LEU A 191 3.20 -8.59 -0.73
C LEU A 191 3.08 -9.88 0.08
N GLU A 192 3.41 -9.78 1.36
CA GLU A 192 3.11 -10.80 2.34
C GLU A 192 1.59 -10.97 2.50
N GLN A 193 1.17 -12.13 3.00
CA GLN A 193 -0.24 -12.49 3.01
C GLN A 193 -1.11 -11.52 3.81
N ASP A 194 -0.60 -11.05 4.95
CA ASP A 194 -1.31 -10.15 5.86
C ASP A 194 -1.36 -8.72 5.34
N ASP A 195 -0.40 -8.31 4.48
CA ASP A 195 -0.35 -6.97 3.88
C ASP A 195 -1.35 -6.78 2.73
N ARG A 196 -1.78 -7.86 2.08
CA ARG A 196 -2.63 -7.80 0.87
C ARG A 196 -3.98 -7.13 1.13
N LEU A 197 -4.62 -7.40 2.27
CA LEU A 197 -5.94 -6.83 2.58
C LEU A 197 -5.85 -5.34 2.94
N PRO A 198 -4.93 -4.89 3.84
CA PRO A 198 -4.70 -3.47 4.08
C PRO A 198 -4.31 -2.72 2.80
N PHE A 199 -3.44 -3.30 1.97
CA PHE A 199 -3.00 -2.69 0.71
C PHE A 199 -4.17 -2.43 -0.24
N LEU A 200 -5.03 -3.44 -0.46
CA LEU A 200 -6.25 -3.30 -1.26
C LEU A 200 -7.27 -2.37 -0.60
N SER A 201 -7.31 -2.32 0.72
CA SER A 201 -8.23 -1.45 1.44
C SER A 201 -7.90 0.01 1.24
N TYR A 202 -6.63 0.39 1.33
CA TYR A 202 -6.18 1.74 0.96
C TYR A 202 -6.39 2.02 -0.54
N ALA A 203 -6.17 1.04 -1.43
CA ALA A 203 -6.43 1.19 -2.87
C ALA A 203 -7.87 1.64 -3.17
N VAL A 204 -8.86 1.07 -2.48
CA VAL A 204 -10.27 1.46 -2.62
C VAL A 204 -10.52 2.89 -2.17
N GLU A 205 -10.01 3.28 -0.99
CA GLU A 205 -10.18 4.66 -0.48
C GLU A 205 -9.50 5.68 -1.40
N LEU A 206 -8.34 5.32 -1.97
CA LEU A 206 -7.64 6.15 -2.94
C LEU A 206 -8.42 6.25 -4.26
N ALA A 207 -8.99 5.15 -4.76
CA ALA A 207 -9.80 5.18 -5.97
C ALA A 207 -11.06 6.06 -5.85
N GLN A 208 -11.65 6.12 -4.66
CA GLN A 208 -12.83 6.95 -4.38
C GLN A 208 -12.51 8.44 -4.32
N SER A 209 -11.31 8.79 -3.85
CA SER A 209 -10.91 10.19 -3.65
C SER A 209 -10.07 10.76 -4.81
N SER A 210 -9.17 9.96 -5.37
CA SER A 210 -8.25 10.32 -6.45
C SER A 210 -7.96 9.10 -7.33
N TRP A 211 -8.89 8.75 -8.23
CA TRP A 211 -8.72 7.65 -9.19
C TRP A 211 -7.47 7.77 -10.06
N ALA A 212 -6.96 9.00 -10.28
CA ALA A 212 -5.74 9.26 -11.02
C ALA A 212 -4.49 8.71 -10.30
N ASP A 213 -4.48 8.75 -8.97
CA ASP A 213 -3.36 8.27 -8.15
C ASP A 213 -3.39 6.75 -7.96
N SER A 214 -4.53 6.09 -8.17
CA SER A 214 -4.68 4.64 -8.04
C SER A 214 -3.69 3.86 -8.90
N ARG A 215 -3.39 4.35 -10.11
CA ARG A 215 -2.37 3.73 -10.97
C ARG A 215 -0.98 3.81 -10.34
N LEU A 216 -0.61 5.00 -9.87
CA LEU A 216 0.69 5.23 -9.23
C LEU A 216 0.83 4.36 -7.99
N TYR A 217 -0.23 4.25 -7.18
CA TYR A 217 -0.25 3.39 -6.01
C TYR A 217 -0.11 1.91 -6.37
N PHE A 218 -0.78 1.43 -7.41
CA PHE A 218 -0.67 0.03 -7.81
C PHE A 218 0.73 -0.31 -8.37
N GLU A 219 1.34 0.61 -9.12
CA GLU A 219 2.68 0.44 -9.70
C GLU A 219 3.81 0.60 -8.66
N ARG A 220 3.66 1.52 -7.70
CA ARG A 220 4.75 1.98 -6.82
C ARG A 220 4.48 1.73 -5.33
N GLY A 221 3.27 1.34 -4.94
CA GLY A 221 2.87 1.20 -3.55
C GLY A 221 3.58 0.06 -2.82
N VAL A 222 3.78 -1.09 -3.46
CA VAL A 222 4.45 -2.26 -2.84
C VAL A 222 5.83 -1.90 -2.26
N PRO A 223 6.79 -1.35 -3.04
CA PRO A 223 8.09 -1.00 -2.49
C PRO A 223 8.02 0.14 -1.46
N LEU A 224 6.98 0.98 -1.45
CA LEU A 224 6.78 2.01 -0.43
C LEU A 224 6.29 1.40 0.88
N VAL A 225 5.33 0.48 0.84
CA VAL A 225 4.85 -0.24 2.04
C VAL A 225 5.95 -1.10 2.65
N GLN A 226 6.80 -1.71 1.83
CA GLN A 226 7.93 -2.53 2.30
C GLN A 226 9.01 -1.75 3.05
N LYS A 227 9.01 -0.42 2.96
CA LYS A 227 9.85 0.45 3.80
C LYS A 227 9.38 0.53 5.24
N VAL A 228 8.11 0.24 5.51
CA VAL A 228 7.56 0.23 6.85
C VAL A 228 7.78 -1.13 7.48
N HIS A 229 8.28 -1.14 8.71
CA HIS A 229 8.44 -2.35 9.53
C HIS A 229 7.13 -3.16 9.53
N GLN A 230 7.25 -4.45 9.24
CA GLN A 230 6.15 -5.33 8.84
C GLN A 230 4.95 -5.31 9.80
N PRO A 231 5.12 -5.40 11.14
CA PRO A 231 3.99 -5.38 12.08
C PRO A 231 3.16 -4.09 12.07
N LEU A 232 3.64 -3.03 11.41
CA LEU A 232 3.04 -1.70 11.43
C LEU A 232 2.48 -1.27 10.08
N ARG A 233 2.64 -2.09 9.02
CA ARG A 233 2.20 -1.76 7.66
C ARG A 233 0.70 -1.48 7.57
N GLU A 234 -0.13 -2.28 8.26
CA GLU A 234 -1.57 -2.05 8.32
C GLU A 234 -1.90 -0.70 8.98
N ARG A 235 -1.32 -0.42 10.15
CA ARG A 235 -1.51 0.84 10.90
C ARG A 235 -1.13 2.06 10.05
N TYR A 236 0.02 1.99 9.38
CA TYR A 236 0.47 3.01 8.45
C TYR A 236 -0.49 3.22 7.27
N LEU A 237 -0.97 2.13 6.63
CA LEU A 237 -1.94 2.20 5.55
C LEU A 237 -3.29 2.76 6.01
N LEU A 238 -3.69 2.52 7.26
CA LEU A 238 -4.89 3.11 7.85
C LEU A 238 -4.75 4.62 8.02
N LEU A 239 -3.59 5.14 8.41
CA LEU A 239 -3.33 6.59 8.45
C LEU A 239 -3.43 7.21 7.05
N ALA A 240 -2.77 6.61 6.07
CA ALA A 240 -2.83 7.05 4.67
C ALA A 240 -4.27 7.01 4.11
N ALA A 241 -5.06 6.00 4.47
CA ALA A 241 -6.45 5.87 4.08
C ALA A 241 -7.35 6.98 4.66
N GLN A 242 -7.05 7.47 5.87
CA GLN A 242 -7.80 8.59 6.45
C GLN A 242 -7.58 9.90 5.68
N VAL A 243 -6.37 10.11 5.15
CA VAL A 243 -6.08 11.25 4.25
C VAL A 243 -6.90 11.15 2.96
N ALA A 244 -6.97 9.95 2.35
CA ALA A 244 -7.75 9.72 1.15
C ALA A 244 -9.24 10.05 1.35
N LYS A 245 -9.84 9.68 2.49
CA LYS A 245 -11.25 10.00 2.80
C LYS A 245 -11.56 11.50 2.82
N GLY A 246 -10.57 12.36 2.99
CA GLY A 246 -10.71 13.81 2.92
C GLY A 246 -11.00 14.37 1.51
N HIS A 247 -10.97 13.53 0.46
CA HIS A 247 -11.18 13.91 -0.96
C HIS A 247 -10.19 14.97 -1.49
N GLN A 248 -8.98 15.03 -0.92
CA GLN A 248 -7.91 15.91 -1.39
C GLN A 248 -7.05 15.22 -2.45
N ARG A 249 -6.65 15.95 -3.51
CA ARG A 249 -5.90 15.42 -4.67
C ARG A 249 -4.44 14.99 -4.40
N SER A 250 -4.01 14.90 -3.14
CA SER A 250 -2.62 14.64 -2.77
C SER A 250 -2.44 13.45 -1.82
N ALA A 251 -3.46 12.60 -1.64
CA ALA A 251 -3.39 11.47 -0.71
C ALA A 251 -2.21 10.51 -0.99
N PHE A 252 -1.91 10.24 -2.27
CA PHE A 252 -0.75 9.43 -2.63
C PHE A 252 0.58 10.11 -2.33
N GLN A 253 0.65 11.45 -2.44
CA GLN A 253 1.85 12.21 -2.11
C GLN A 253 2.18 12.09 -0.61
N TYR A 254 1.20 12.29 0.27
CA TYR A 254 1.38 12.11 1.73
C TYR A 254 1.83 10.69 2.07
N PHE A 255 1.20 9.68 1.48
CA PHE A 255 1.64 8.28 1.60
C PHE A 255 3.11 8.14 1.16
N GLU A 256 3.44 8.56 -0.05
CA GLU A 256 4.77 8.37 -0.59
C GLU A 256 5.87 9.09 0.22
N GLU A 257 5.63 10.35 0.62
CA GLU A 257 6.59 11.15 1.40
C GLU A 257 6.81 10.54 2.78
N ALA A 258 5.74 10.16 3.49
CA ALA A 258 5.84 9.52 4.79
C ALA A 258 6.55 8.15 4.72
N ALA A 259 6.28 7.34 3.69
CA ALA A 259 6.97 6.06 3.48
C ALA A 259 8.46 6.24 3.20
N ARG A 260 8.85 7.32 2.50
CA ARG A 260 10.27 7.65 2.30
C ARG A 260 10.92 8.12 3.60
N ALA A 261 10.27 9.02 4.33
CA ALA A 261 10.78 9.55 5.58
C ALA A 261 10.98 8.46 6.63
N ILE A 262 9.97 7.62 6.86
CA ILE A 262 10.06 6.56 7.86
C ILE A 262 11.18 5.55 7.54
N SER A 263 11.56 5.39 6.26
CA SER A 263 12.69 4.53 5.88
C SER A 263 14.08 5.04 6.28
N GLU A 264 14.18 6.29 6.73
CA GLU A 264 15.41 6.86 7.32
C GLU A 264 15.55 6.54 8.83
N ILE A 265 14.50 5.99 9.44
CA ILE A 265 14.41 5.68 10.87
C ILE A 265 14.71 4.18 11.07
N ASP A 266 15.26 3.81 12.23
CA ASP A 266 15.44 2.39 12.58
C ASP A 266 14.06 1.69 12.63
N PRO A 267 13.90 0.51 11.99
CA PRO A 267 12.65 -0.25 12.02
C PRO A 267 12.06 -0.49 13.43
N GLU A 268 12.90 -0.60 14.46
CA GLU A 268 12.45 -0.77 15.85
C GLU A 268 11.74 0.49 16.39
N ASP A 269 12.12 1.66 15.91
CA ASP A 269 11.55 2.95 16.33
C ASP A 269 10.26 3.31 15.57
N HIS A 270 9.96 2.63 14.47
CA HIS A 270 8.73 2.87 13.69
C HIS A 270 7.46 2.74 14.55
N HIS A 271 7.46 1.85 15.55
CA HIS A 271 6.31 1.67 16.43
C HIS A 271 5.98 2.98 17.14
N HIS A 272 6.99 3.62 17.72
CA HIS A 272 6.82 4.86 18.47
C HIS A 272 6.34 6.00 17.56
N VAL A 273 6.93 6.13 16.37
CA VAL A 273 6.53 7.16 15.39
C VAL A 273 5.09 6.96 14.91
N ILE A 274 4.70 5.72 14.57
CA ILE A 274 3.34 5.44 14.09
C ILE A 274 2.32 5.62 15.22
N GLU A 275 2.64 5.20 16.44
CA GLU A 275 1.78 5.40 17.62
C GLU A 275 1.52 6.88 17.90
N LEU A 276 2.53 7.74 17.81
CA LEU A 276 2.34 9.19 17.93
C LEU A 276 1.52 9.74 16.75
N GLY A 277 1.80 9.33 15.52
CA GLY A 277 1.01 9.73 14.35
C GLY A 277 -0.48 9.36 14.46
N GLU A 278 -0.79 8.19 15.02
CA GLU A 278 -2.17 7.76 15.28
C GLU A 278 -2.91 8.65 16.28
N GLN A 279 -2.21 9.28 17.23
CA GLN A 279 -2.82 10.23 18.16
C GLN A 279 -3.22 11.54 17.47
N LEU A 280 -2.53 11.92 16.40
CA LEU A 280 -2.85 13.12 15.60
C LEU A 280 -4.03 12.90 14.65
N ALA A 281 -4.19 11.67 14.15
CA ALA A 281 -5.14 11.35 13.08
C ALA A 281 -6.61 11.70 13.37
N PRO A 282 -7.16 11.54 14.60
CA PRO A 282 -8.50 12.00 14.94
C PRO A 282 -8.73 13.50 14.79
N TYR A 283 -7.66 14.31 14.86
CA TYR A 283 -7.71 15.78 14.76
C TYR A 283 -7.36 16.27 13.35
N SER A 284 -6.30 15.71 12.75
CA SER A 284 -5.96 15.89 11.34
C SER A 284 -5.18 14.67 10.82
N PRO A 285 -5.73 13.91 9.86
CA PRO A 285 -4.98 12.84 9.22
C PRO A 285 -3.83 13.38 8.36
N PHE A 286 -3.90 14.63 7.90
CA PHE A 286 -2.80 15.30 7.20
C PHE A 286 -1.65 15.57 8.17
N ALA A 287 -1.93 16.14 9.35
CA ALA A 287 -0.93 16.36 10.39
C ALA A 287 -0.24 15.06 10.82
N ALA A 288 -0.97 13.94 10.89
CA ALA A 288 -0.40 12.63 11.17
C ALA A 288 0.65 12.21 10.13
N MET A 289 0.34 12.36 8.83
CA MET A 289 1.28 12.02 7.75
C MET A 289 2.44 13.01 7.65
N ASP A 290 2.18 14.31 7.86
CA ASP A 290 3.21 15.36 7.94
C ASP A 290 4.17 15.10 9.10
N PHE A 291 3.66 14.70 10.27
CA PHE A 291 4.46 14.33 11.43
C PHE A 291 5.44 13.20 11.07
N ILE A 292 4.96 12.08 10.51
CA ILE A 292 5.81 10.95 10.07
C ILE A 292 6.87 11.45 9.08
N THR A 293 6.46 12.32 8.15
CA THR A 293 7.35 12.91 7.15
C THR A 293 8.45 13.78 7.76
N ALA A 294 8.14 14.52 8.83
CA ALA A 294 9.07 15.43 9.51
C ALA A 294 10.02 14.73 10.48
N VAL A 295 9.67 13.55 11.01
CA VAL A 295 10.45 12.88 12.07
C VAL A 295 11.94 12.73 11.75
N PRO A 296 12.40 12.30 10.57
CA PRO A 296 13.84 12.20 10.29
C PRO A 296 14.57 13.54 10.38
N ALA A 297 13.92 14.64 9.99
CA ALA A 297 14.49 15.98 10.13
C ALA A 297 14.52 16.44 11.59
N VAL A 298 13.50 16.08 12.36
CA VAL A 298 13.41 16.35 13.80
C VAL A 298 14.49 15.58 14.57
N LEU A 299 14.67 14.29 14.30
CA LEU A 299 15.67 13.42 14.96
C LEU A 299 17.14 13.79 14.62
N LYS A 300 17.37 14.66 13.62
CA LYS A 300 18.70 15.27 13.38
C LYS A 300 19.05 16.38 14.38
N ARG A 301 18.08 16.82 15.20
CA ARG A 301 18.20 17.95 16.14
C ARG A 301 17.93 17.58 17.59
N ILE A 302 17.10 16.56 17.82
CA ILE A 302 16.67 16.10 19.14
C ILE A 302 16.82 14.58 19.23
N HIS A 303 16.89 14.05 20.44
CA HIS A 303 16.91 12.61 20.68
C HIS A 303 15.50 12.00 20.50
N LEU A 304 15.44 10.67 20.30
CA LEU A 304 14.18 9.97 20.07
C LEU A 304 13.20 10.09 21.25
N ASP A 305 13.69 10.07 22.49
CA ASP A 305 12.87 10.24 23.70
C ASP A 305 12.31 11.66 23.86
N GLU A 306 12.88 12.64 23.15
CA GLU A 306 12.40 14.02 23.08
C GLU A 306 11.32 14.22 22.00
N LEU A 307 11.07 13.20 21.16
CA LEU A 307 10.04 13.24 20.13
C LEU A 307 8.65 13.39 20.74
N ALA A 308 8.36 12.68 21.84
CA ALA A 308 7.06 12.74 22.51
C ALA A 308 6.74 14.15 23.08
N PRO A 309 7.67 14.85 23.79
CA PRO A 309 7.49 16.26 24.16
C PRO A 309 7.24 17.21 22.98
N TRP A 310 7.99 17.04 21.87
CA TRP A 310 7.79 17.84 20.65
C TRP A 310 6.38 17.59 20.07
N HIS A 311 6.02 16.32 19.90
CA HIS A 311 4.70 15.89 19.46
C HIS A 311 3.57 16.46 20.33
N ALA A 312 3.68 16.35 21.66
CA ALA A 312 2.65 16.81 22.59
C ALA A 312 2.39 18.33 22.45
N THR A 313 3.43 19.12 22.19
CA THR A 313 3.27 20.55 21.92
C THR A 313 2.52 20.79 20.61
N GLY A 314 2.86 20.06 19.54
CA GLY A 314 2.15 20.12 18.27
C GLY A 314 0.68 19.70 18.38
N LEU A 315 0.40 18.64 19.13
CA LEU A 315 -0.96 18.16 19.39
C LEU A 315 -1.81 19.20 20.12
N GLN A 316 -1.29 19.83 21.18
CA GLN A 316 -2.01 20.92 21.87
C GLN A 316 -2.36 22.09 20.94
N ILE A 317 -1.44 22.42 20.01
CA ILE A 317 -1.70 23.44 18.99
C ILE A 317 -2.81 22.95 18.05
N LEU A 318 -2.72 21.71 17.57
CA LEU A 318 -3.68 21.11 16.64
C LEU A 318 -5.10 21.04 17.24
N GLU A 319 -5.23 20.74 18.53
CA GLU A 319 -6.49 20.75 19.28
C GLU A 319 -7.15 22.13 19.30
N THR A 320 -6.35 23.19 19.29
CA THR A 320 -6.83 24.58 19.37
C THR A 320 -6.98 25.22 17.98
N SER A 321 -6.11 24.88 17.04
CA SER A 321 -6.01 25.45 15.70
C SER A 321 -5.52 24.40 14.70
N HIS A 322 -6.41 23.98 13.81
CA HIS A 322 -6.11 22.98 12.78
C HIS A 322 -4.93 23.42 11.89
N ASP A 323 -5.02 24.60 11.27
CA ASP A 323 -3.97 25.15 10.40
C ASP A 323 -2.64 25.35 11.15
N GLY A 324 -2.71 25.77 12.42
CA GLY A 324 -1.53 25.96 13.25
C GLY A 324 -0.82 24.64 13.56
N GLY A 325 -1.58 23.58 13.86
CA GLY A 325 -1.05 22.24 14.10
C GLY A 325 -0.44 21.62 12.84
N GLU A 326 -1.11 21.74 11.69
CA GLU A 326 -0.55 21.26 10.42
C GLU A 326 0.74 22.01 10.04
N ALA A 327 0.77 23.34 10.20
CA ALA A 327 1.99 24.11 9.96
C ALA A 327 3.11 23.74 10.95
N TYR A 328 2.78 23.34 12.18
CA TYR A 328 3.76 22.85 13.14
C TYR A 328 4.42 21.56 12.66
N PHE A 329 3.63 20.56 12.28
CA PHE A 329 4.15 19.27 11.82
C PHE A 329 4.80 19.32 10.43
N ARG A 330 4.47 20.32 9.60
CA ARG A 330 5.23 20.64 8.38
C ARG A 330 6.55 21.38 8.61
N LEU A 331 6.92 21.68 9.86
CA LEU A 331 8.06 22.52 10.21
C LEU A 331 7.99 23.94 9.59
N GLN A 332 6.78 24.46 9.41
CA GLN A 332 6.51 25.78 8.82
C GLN A 332 6.12 26.84 9.87
N SER A 333 6.13 26.46 11.16
CA SER A 333 5.82 27.38 12.26
C SER A 333 7.08 27.78 13.03
N THR A 334 7.14 29.05 13.44
CA THR A 334 8.19 29.55 14.35
C THR A 334 8.15 28.84 15.71
N ARG A 335 6.96 28.35 16.11
CA ARG A 335 6.78 27.59 17.34
C ARG A 335 7.44 26.21 17.27
N ALA A 336 7.34 25.50 16.14
CA ALA A 336 8.04 24.22 15.93
C ALA A 336 9.55 24.39 16.08
N GLU A 337 10.11 25.41 15.43
CA GLU A 337 11.53 25.75 15.53
C GLU A 337 11.96 26.09 16.96
N SER A 338 11.17 26.91 17.66
CA SER A 338 11.46 27.27 19.05
C SER A 338 11.45 26.07 20.00
N VAL A 339 10.54 25.12 19.81
CA VAL A 339 10.46 23.92 20.65
C VAL A 339 11.64 22.99 20.35
N LEU A 340 12.00 22.79 19.08
CA LEU A 340 13.19 22.02 18.71
C LEU A 340 14.48 22.62 19.27
N ASP A 341 14.65 23.94 19.20
CA ASP A 341 15.81 24.63 19.78
C ASP A 341 15.87 24.52 21.32
N THR A 342 14.71 24.36 21.97
CA THR A 342 14.60 24.19 23.42
C THR A 342 14.95 22.76 23.84
N LEU A 343 14.45 21.76 23.09
CA LEU A 343 14.73 20.34 23.35
C LEU A 343 16.16 19.95 22.95
N SER A 344 16.71 20.56 21.89
CA SER A 344 18.02 20.19 21.39
C SER A 344 19.13 20.38 22.43
N ALA A 345 19.86 19.30 22.70
CA ALA A 345 21.09 19.31 23.50
C ALA A 345 22.24 20.11 22.82
N ARG A 346 22.10 20.42 21.53
CA ARG A 346 23.15 21.03 20.71
C ARG A 346 23.45 22.49 21.09
N VAL A 347 24.73 22.79 21.23
CA VAL A 347 25.26 24.15 21.39
C VAL A 347 26.08 24.54 20.17
N GLU A 348 25.59 25.51 19.40
CA GLU A 348 26.25 26.01 18.19
C GLU A 348 27.04 27.28 18.49
N LEU A 349 28.31 27.31 18.08
CA LEU A 349 29.18 28.46 18.31
C LEU A 349 28.66 29.73 17.60
N SER A 350 27.93 29.60 16.49
CA SER A 350 27.28 30.73 15.81
C SER A 350 26.28 31.47 16.71
N LYS A 351 25.56 30.74 17.58
CA LYS A 351 24.57 31.30 18.50
C LYS A 351 25.22 31.88 19.77
N TYR A 352 26.26 31.23 20.29
CA TYR A 352 26.88 31.58 21.58
C TYR A 352 28.25 32.27 21.49
N GLY A 353 28.82 32.39 20.29
CA GLY A 353 30.20 32.83 20.08
C GLY A 353 30.47 34.25 20.56
N GLU A 354 29.51 35.16 20.40
CA GLU A 354 29.61 36.53 20.94
C GLU A 354 29.69 36.53 22.46
N VAL A 355 28.82 35.75 23.11
CA VAL A 355 28.79 35.63 24.58
C VAL A 355 30.11 35.01 25.08
N LEU A 356 30.60 33.97 24.41
CA LEU A 356 31.86 33.33 24.73
C LEU A 356 33.06 34.26 24.48
N ARG A 357 33.01 35.11 23.46
CA ARG A 357 34.04 36.13 23.19
C ARG A 357 34.11 37.16 24.31
N LEU A 358 32.97 37.71 24.70
CA LEU A 358 32.88 38.65 25.82
C LEU A 358 33.34 38.00 27.13
N TYR A 359 32.99 36.75 27.35
CA TYR A 359 33.46 35.95 28.48
C TYR A 359 34.99 35.81 28.47
N CYS A 360 35.61 35.42 27.36
CA CYS A 360 37.06 35.29 27.26
C CYS A 360 37.79 36.63 27.40
N LYS A 361 37.23 37.72 26.83
CA LYS A 361 37.74 39.08 27.01
C LYS A 361 37.74 39.52 28.47
N ALA A 362 36.69 39.17 29.22
CA ALA A 362 36.62 39.43 30.64
C ALA A 362 37.66 38.63 31.45
N LEU A 363 37.98 37.40 31.01
CA LEU A 363 38.99 36.56 31.65
C LEU A 363 40.43 37.03 31.37
N THR A 364 40.75 37.42 30.14
CA THR A 364 42.12 37.80 29.73
C THR A 364 42.42 39.28 29.87
N GLY A 365 41.39 40.13 29.99
CA GLY A 365 41.53 41.59 29.91
C GLY A 365 41.91 42.12 28.52
N ARG A 366 41.99 41.24 27.50
CA ARG A 366 42.39 41.57 26.12
C ARG A 366 41.25 41.35 25.14
N ASP A 367 41.29 42.08 24.04
CA ASP A 367 40.35 41.85 22.95
C ASP A 367 40.75 40.56 22.20
N VAL A 368 40.00 39.49 22.42
CA VAL A 368 40.20 38.19 21.79
C VAL A 368 39.08 37.92 20.80
N SER A 369 39.39 37.27 19.68
CA SER A 369 38.37 36.78 18.75
C SER A 369 38.06 35.31 19.02
N VAL A 370 36.83 34.88 18.73
CA VAL A 370 36.40 33.47 18.83
C VAL A 370 35.99 33.00 17.45
N GLN A 371 36.60 31.92 16.99
CA GLN A 371 36.36 31.31 15.67
C GLN A 371 36.14 29.80 15.80
N THR A 372 35.64 29.17 14.73
CA THR A 372 35.46 27.72 14.68
C THR A 372 36.80 27.03 14.44
N THR A 373 37.00 25.83 14.99
CA THR A 373 38.16 24.99 14.69
C THR A 373 38.31 24.68 13.20
N ALA A 374 37.22 24.66 12.43
CA ALA A 374 37.25 24.50 10.97
C ALA A 374 38.07 25.59 10.26
N SER A 375 38.09 26.83 10.77
CA SER A 375 38.88 27.91 10.15
C SER A 375 40.40 27.78 10.39
N LEU A 376 40.83 26.90 11.31
CA LEU A 376 42.25 26.52 11.45
C LEU A 376 42.68 25.55 10.35
N ALA A 377 41.81 24.60 9.99
CA ALA A 377 42.09 23.60 8.96
C ALA A 377 42.27 24.26 7.57
N GLU A 378 41.45 25.26 7.25
CA GLU A 378 41.56 26.05 6.01
C GLU A 378 42.87 26.85 5.91
N LYS A 379 43.47 27.22 7.04
CA LYS A 379 44.76 27.95 7.08
C LYS A 379 45.99 27.05 6.92
N GLY A 380 45.81 25.74 6.75
CA GLY A 380 46.93 24.80 6.49
C GLY A 380 47.84 24.56 7.69
N ILE A 381 47.37 24.85 8.92
CA ILE A 381 48.12 24.58 10.14
C ILE A 381 47.94 23.09 10.48
N GLY A 382 48.83 22.27 9.90
CA GLY A 382 48.84 20.83 10.13
C GLY A 382 49.03 20.49 11.60
N TRP A 383 48.27 19.49 12.07
CA TRP A 383 48.26 18.89 13.42
C TRP A 383 47.33 19.50 14.48
N VAL A 384 46.18 20.06 14.11
CA VAL A 384 45.10 20.32 15.08
C VAL A 384 43.90 19.44 14.74
N ASP A 385 43.57 18.52 15.63
CA ASP A 385 42.35 17.72 15.60
C ASP A 385 41.14 18.67 15.53
N GLU A 386 40.28 18.52 14.50
CA GLU A 386 39.15 19.41 14.21
C GLU A 386 38.17 19.55 15.40
N HIS A 387 38.25 18.63 16.36
CA HIS A 387 37.40 18.55 17.55
C HIS A 387 38.05 19.16 18.81
N ARG A 388 39.30 19.64 18.73
CA ARG A 388 40.04 20.17 19.89
C ARG A 388 40.16 21.69 19.83
N ALA A 389 39.73 22.35 20.91
CA ALA A 389 39.90 23.79 21.07
C ALA A 389 41.40 24.18 21.09
N SER A 390 41.73 25.32 20.48
CA SER A 390 43.10 25.82 20.32
C SER A 390 43.16 27.36 20.34
N THR A 391 44.36 27.97 20.35
CA THR A 391 44.52 29.44 20.28
C THR A 391 45.80 29.87 19.54
N GLU A 392 45.75 31.02 18.88
CA GLU A 392 46.90 31.71 18.26
C GLU A 392 47.29 33.01 19.01
N GLY A 393 46.92 33.15 20.29
CA GLY A 393 47.29 34.31 21.13
C GLY A 393 46.36 35.52 21.03
N SER A 394 45.70 35.73 19.89
CA SER A 394 44.64 36.76 19.71
C SER A 394 43.28 36.17 19.30
N THR A 395 43.27 34.88 18.96
CA THR A 395 42.08 34.14 18.51
C THR A 395 41.99 32.82 19.26
N ILE A 396 40.81 32.53 19.80
CA ILE A 396 40.45 31.25 20.38
C ILE A 396 39.60 30.49 19.37
N TYR A 397 39.97 29.25 19.11
CA TYR A 397 39.29 28.34 18.21
C TYR A 397 38.52 27.30 19.02
N LEU A 398 37.20 27.25 18.84
CA LEU A 398 36.30 26.32 19.52
C LEU A 398 35.58 25.43 18.50
N PRO A 399 35.14 24.22 18.88
CA PRO A 399 34.32 23.39 18.02
C PRO A 399 33.09 24.17 17.51
N GLN A 400 32.74 23.98 16.24
CA GLN A 400 31.55 24.61 15.66
C GLN A 400 30.26 24.20 16.39
N VAL A 401 30.22 22.95 16.85
CA VAL A 401 29.09 22.34 17.55
C VAL A 401 29.61 21.59 18.78
N MET A 402 28.89 21.71 19.90
CA MET A 402 29.08 20.90 21.11
C MET A 402 27.79 20.14 21.43
N GLU A 403 27.87 18.81 21.41
CA GLU A 403 26.76 17.88 21.62
C GLU A 403 27.30 16.56 22.19
N GLN A 404 28.13 16.65 23.23
CA GLN A 404 28.76 15.50 23.90
C GLN A 404 27.94 14.95 25.06
N TYR A 405 27.14 15.81 25.69
CA TYR A 405 26.32 15.50 26.86
C TYR A 405 24.85 15.53 26.49
N ARG A 406 24.03 14.89 27.33
CA ARG A 406 22.58 14.82 27.13
C ARG A 406 21.91 16.17 27.33
N GLU A 407 22.33 16.93 28.33
CA GLU A 407 21.73 18.23 28.65
C GLU A 407 22.45 19.36 27.92
N LYS A 408 21.67 20.29 27.35
CA LYS A 408 22.21 21.47 26.66
C LYS A 408 23.09 22.33 27.57
N ASP A 409 22.72 22.46 28.83
CA ASP A 409 23.48 23.23 29.83
C ASP A 409 24.85 22.60 30.10
N ASP A 410 24.95 21.27 30.10
CA ASP A 410 26.23 20.56 30.25
C ASP A 410 27.12 20.74 29.00
N ASN A 411 26.53 20.68 27.80
CA ASN A 411 27.23 21.03 26.55
C ASN A 411 27.71 22.48 26.55
N TYR A 412 26.89 23.41 27.05
CA TYR A 412 27.26 24.81 27.16
C TYR A 412 28.35 25.04 28.21
N ALA A 413 28.29 24.33 29.34
CA ALA A 413 29.35 24.32 30.33
C ALA A 413 30.66 23.76 29.74
N ALA A 414 30.60 22.67 28.98
CA ALA A 414 31.76 22.06 28.34
C ALA A 414 32.44 22.99 27.33
N ILE A 415 31.69 23.64 26.43
CA ILE A 415 32.27 24.59 25.48
C ILE A 415 32.86 25.80 26.20
N LYS A 416 32.25 26.23 27.32
CA LYS A 416 32.78 27.30 28.17
C LYS A 416 34.07 26.88 28.89
N VAL A 417 34.18 25.63 29.34
CA VAL A 417 35.43 25.08 29.91
C VAL A 417 36.54 25.11 28.85
N PHE A 418 36.23 24.73 27.60
CA PHE A 418 37.21 24.81 26.51
C PHE A 418 37.65 26.25 26.25
N ALA A 419 36.69 27.19 26.21
CA ALA A 419 36.97 28.61 26.06
C ALA A 419 37.85 29.15 27.19
N THR A 420 37.55 28.77 28.44
CA THR A 420 38.33 29.15 29.63
C THR A 420 39.76 28.63 29.57
N HIS A 421 39.91 27.35 29.20
CA HIS A 421 41.22 26.71 29.08
C HIS A 421 42.10 27.41 28.03
N GLN A 422 41.53 27.74 26.87
CA GLN A 422 42.27 28.47 25.83
C GLN A 422 42.54 29.93 26.20
N ALA A 423 41.60 30.60 26.87
CA ALA A 423 41.83 31.94 27.41
C ALA A 423 42.98 31.96 28.43
N ALA A 424 43.09 30.93 29.28
CA ALA A 424 44.19 30.80 30.23
C ALA A 424 45.55 30.71 29.52
N HIS A 425 45.67 29.95 28.42
CA HIS A 425 46.89 29.88 27.60
C HIS A 425 47.30 31.21 26.95
N ILE A 426 46.38 32.16 26.79
CA ILE A 426 46.70 33.50 26.26
C ILE A 426 47.32 34.40 27.34
N GLU A 427 46.89 34.21 28.59
CA GLU A 427 47.25 35.09 29.70
C GLU A 427 48.44 34.57 30.52
N PHE A 428 48.59 33.26 30.68
CA PHE A 428 49.65 32.57 31.44
C PHE A 428 50.45 31.63 30.55
#